data_AF-A0A840DRI4-F1
#
_entry.id   AF-A0A840DRI4-F1
#
_cell.length_a   1.000
_cell.length_b   1.000
_cell.length_c   1.000
_cell.angle_alpha   90.00
_cell.angle_beta   90.00
_cell.angle_gamma   90.00
#
_symmetry.space_group_name_H-M   'P 1'
#
loop_
_entity.id
_entity.type
_entity.pdbx_description
1 polymer ?
#
loop_
_entity_poly.entity_id
_entity_poly.type
_entity_poly.pdbx_seq_one_letter_code
_entity_poly.pdbx_strand_id
1 'polypeptide(L)' 'MDNGDPTTSPMFSCEHCGGEMYPEYYKGVHGIEYKLSDIH' A
#
# COMPACT_ATOMS: atom_id res chain seq x y z
N MET A 1 -8.43 -19.14 3.48
CA MET A 1 -8.38 -17.73 3.90
C MET A 1 -7.17 -17.18 3.21
N ASP A 2 -7.37 -16.56 2.04
CA ASP A 2 -6.27 -15.94 1.31
C ASP A 2 -5.75 -14.81 2.22
N ASN A 3 -4.58 -15.05 2.81
CA ASN A 3 -3.92 -14.11 3.68
C ASN A 3 -3.40 -13.00 2.77
N GLY A 4 -4.32 -12.14 2.31
CA GLY A 4 -4.05 -11.05 1.39
C GLY A 4 -2.76 -10.40 1.82
N ASP A 5 -1.77 -10.42 0.92
CA ASP A 5 -0.38 -10.25 1.29
C ASP A 5 -0.26 -8.96 2.12
N PRO A 6 0.22 -9.01 3.36
CA PRO A 6 0.23 -7.85 4.25
C PRO A 6 1.13 -6.73 3.73
N THR A 7 1.92 -7.03 2.70
CA THR A 7 2.73 -6.09 1.92
C THR A 7 1.95 -5.42 0.79
N THR A 8 0.66 -5.71 0.59
CA THR A 8 -0.15 -5.01 -0.41
C THR A 8 -0.37 -3.58 0.05
N SER A 9 0.37 -2.67 -0.57
CA SER A 9 0.21 -1.22 -0.35
C SER A 9 -1.22 -0.81 -0.71
N PRO A 10 -1.91 -0.01 0.11
CA PRO A 10 -3.22 0.49 -0.25
C PRO A 10 -3.08 1.38 -1.49
N MET A 11 -3.79 1.02 -2.56
CA MET A 11 -3.84 1.79 -3.79
C MET A 11 -4.96 2.82 -3.68
N PHE A 12 -4.66 4.08 -3.96
CA PHE A 12 -5.66 5.14 -3.99
C PHE A 12 -5.66 5.83 -5.34
N SER A 13 -6.83 6.23 -5.79
CA SER A 13 -6.97 7.03 -6.99
C SER A 13 -6.69 8.49 -6.67
N CYS A 14 -5.86 9.14 -7.48
CA CYS A 14 -5.67 10.56 -7.38
C CYS A 14 -6.95 11.32 -7.71
N GLU A 15 -7.43 12.15 -6.80
CA GLU A 15 -8.65 12.93 -7.03
C GLU A 15 -8.48 13.94 -8.19
N HIS A 16 -7.25 14.38 -8.46
CA HIS A 16 -6.96 15.34 -9.52
C HIS A 16 -6.79 14.72 -10.91
N CYS A 17 -6.17 13.54 -11.02
CA CYS A 17 -5.85 12.94 -12.32
C CYS A 17 -6.40 11.51 -12.52
N GLY A 18 -7.00 10.90 -11.49
CA GLY A 18 -7.48 9.52 -11.52
C GLY A 18 -6.40 8.45 -11.53
N GLY A 19 -5.11 8.84 -11.50
CA GLY A 19 -3.99 7.91 -11.51
C GLY A 19 -3.89 7.09 -10.23
N GLU A 20 -3.34 5.88 -10.35
CA GLU A 20 -3.00 5.05 -9.21
C GLU A 20 -1.88 5.69 -8.42
N MET A 21 -2.11 5.86 -7.13
CA MET A 21 -1.14 6.39 -6.19
C MET A 21 -0.91 5.37 -5.07
N TYR A 22 0.34 5.32 -4.64
CA TYR A 22 0.83 4.45 -3.59
C TYR A 22 1.46 5.33 -2.52
N PRO A 23 1.23 5.03 -1.23
CA PRO A 23 1.84 5.79 -0.16
C PRO A 23 3.30 5.36 -0.02
N GLU A 24 4.18 6.31 0.32
CA GLU A 24 5.58 5.97 0.63
C GLU A 24 5.67 5.10 1.89
N TYR A 25 4.77 5.32 2.85
CA TYR A 25 4.64 4.57 4.09
C TYR A 25 3.20 4.13 4.30
N TYR A 26 2.97 2.84 4.60
CA TYR A 26 1.64 2.34 4.94
C TYR A 26 1.69 1.30 6.04
N LYS A 27 0.57 1.19 6.75
CA LYS A 27 0.37 0.19 7.79
C LYS A 27 -0.36 -1.00 7.18
N GLY A 28 0.30 -2.15 7.13
CA GLY A 28 -0.31 -3.39 6.69
C GLY A 28 -1.37 -3.89 7.66
N VAL A 29 -2.10 -4.93 7.28
CA VAL A 29 -3.21 -5.51 8.05
C VAL A 29 -2.81 -6.00 9.45
N HIS A 30 -1.54 -6.35 9.66
CA HIS A 30 -0.98 -6.76 10.96
C HIS A 30 -0.51 -5.58 11.82
N GLY A 31 -0.69 -4.36 11.35
CA GLY A 31 -0.24 -3.16 12.04
C GLY A 31 1.26 -2.87 11.92
N ILE A 32 1.95 -3.58 11.04
CA ILE A 32 3.37 -3.33 10.70
C ILE A 32 3.42 -2.20 9.68
N GLU A 33 4.33 -1.25 9.89
CA GLU A 33 4.62 -0.19 8.93
C GLU A 33 5.61 -0.70 7.89
N TYR A 34 5.24 -0.55 6.62
CA TYR A 34 6.06 -0.88 5.46
C TYR A 34 6.36 0.39 4.68
N LYS A 35 7.56 0.44 4.12
CA LYS A 35 7.96 1.48 3.18
C LYS A 35 7.88 0.93 1.77
N LEU A 36 7.33 1.68 0.83
CA LEU A 36 7.24 1.27 -0.57
C LEU A 36 8.63 0.92 -1.15
N SER A 37 9.68 1.58 -0.67
CA SER A 37 11.07 1.29 -1.06
C SER A 37 11.60 -0.07 -0.61
N ASP A 38 11.04 -0.67 0.45
CA ASP A 38 11.44 -2.00 0.94
C ASP A 38 10.86 -3.14 0.09
N ILE A 39 9.87 -2.83 -0.76
CA ILE A 39 9.15 -3.78 -1.61
C ILE A 39 9.66 -3.54 -3.03
N HIS A 40 10.70 -4.28 -3.42
CA HIS A 40 11.35 -4.18 -4.73
C HIS A 40 11.36 -5.53 -5.45
#